data_AF-A0A0K8Q2I1-F1
#
_entry.id   AF-A0A0K8Q2I1-F1
#
_cell.length_a   1.000
_cell.length_b   1.000
_cell.length_c   1.000
_cell.angle_alpha   90.00
_cell.angle_beta   90.00
_cell.angle_gamma   90.00
#
_symmetry.space_group_name_H-M   'P 1'
#
loop_
_entity.id
_entity.type
_entity.pdbx_description
1 polymer ?
#
loop_
_entity_poly.entity_id
_entity_poly.type
_entity_poly.pdbx_seq_one_letter_code
_entity_poly.pdbx_strand_id
1 'polypeptide(L)'
;MDEPAKVMRIGTMIKQLLDEVKTAPLDDAARGRLAAIHDRSIKELEDGLAPELVAELERLSLPFPDNTTPSDAELRIAQAQLVGWLEGLFHGIQTAIAAQHAARDHAVAQLQLRQLPPGT
;
A
#
# COMPACT_ATOMS: atom_id res chain seq x y z
N MET A 1 -9.53 7.42 0.56
CA MET A 1 -8.73 6.86 -0.55
C MET A 1 -9.53 7.11 -1.80
N ASP A 2 -8.92 7.80 -2.75
CA ASP A 2 -9.68 8.42 -3.84
C ASP A 2 -9.62 7.52 -5.09
N GLU A 3 -8.51 6.81 -5.30
CA GLU A 3 -8.36 5.87 -6.42
C GLU A 3 -7.77 4.50 -6.01
N PRO A 4 -8.58 3.59 -5.43
CA PRO A 4 -8.15 2.25 -5.03
C PRO A 4 -7.39 1.46 -6.08
N ALA A 5 -7.90 1.44 -7.31
CA ALA A 5 -7.31 0.70 -8.40
C ALA A 5 -5.93 1.25 -8.83
N LYS A 6 -5.74 2.58 -8.80
CA LYS A 6 -4.47 3.23 -9.15
C LYS A 6 -3.38 2.82 -8.17
N VAL A 7 -3.65 2.94 -6.87
CA VAL A 7 -2.71 2.60 -5.80
C VAL A 7 -2.36 1.11 -5.83
N MET A 8 -3.33 0.21 -6.05
CA MET A 8 -3.04 -1.23 -6.18
C MET A 8 -2.11 -1.54 -7.36
N ARG A 9 -2.34 -0.90 -8.51
CA ARG A 9 -1.51 -1.08 -9.71
C ARG A 9 -0.07 -0.60 -9.46
N ILE A 10 0.09 0.56 -8.84
CA ILE A 10 1.42 1.11 -8.49
C ILE A 10 2.12 0.23 -7.45
N GLY A 11 1.42 -0.18 -6.39
CA GLY A 11 1.99 -1.07 -5.37
C GLY A 11 2.46 -2.40 -5.95
N THR A 12 1.69 -2.99 -6.87
CA THR A 12 2.08 -4.21 -7.58
C THR A 12 3.34 -4.00 -8.44
N MET A 13 3.42 -2.88 -9.15
CA MET A 13 4.61 -2.52 -9.93
C MET A 13 5.85 -2.36 -9.03
N ILE A 14 5.75 -1.64 -7.91
CA ILE A 14 6.86 -1.48 -6.96
C ILE A 14 7.32 -2.83 -6.41
N LYS A 15 6.38 -3.72 -6.07
CA LYS A 15 6.70 -5.07 -5.58
C LYS A 15 7.48 -5.89 -6.61
N GLN A 16 7.05 -5.87 -7.88
CA GLN A 16 7.76 -6.56 -8.96
C GLN A 16 9.17 -6.00 -9.17
N LEU A 17 9.34 -4.68 -9.10
CA LEU A 17 10.65 -4.04 -9.18
C LEU A 17 11.54 -4.42 -8.00
N LEU A 18 11.00 -4.46 -6.78
CA LEU A 18 11.73 -4.89 -5.59
C LEU A 18 12.22 -6.34 -5.73
N ASP A 19 11.40 -7.21 -6.28
CA ASP A 19 11.77 -8.60 -6.50
C ASP A 19 12.88 -8.71 -7.56
N GLU A 20 12.86 -7.88 -8.61
CA GLU A 20 13.94 -7.82 -9.61
C GLU A 20 15.28 -7.35 -9.02
N VAL A 21 15.29 -6.33 -8.14
CA VAL A 21 16.54 -5.88 -7.48
C VAL A 21 17.12 -6.97 -6.56
N LYS A 22 16.29 -7.90 -6.07
CA LYS A 22 16.76 -9.01 -5.24
C LYS A 22 17.38 -10.15 -6.05
N THR A 23 17.03 -10.30 -7.33
CA THR A 23 17.46 -11.44 -8.14
C THR A 23 18.86 -11.26 -8.74
N ALA A 24 19.22 -10.03 -9.11
CA ALA A 24 20.51 -9.73 -9.72
C ALA A 24 21.02 -8.33 -9.35
N PRO A 25 22.35 -8.13 -9.30
CA PRO A 25 22.94 -6.81 -9.10
C PRO A 25 22.65 -5.90 -10.29
N LEU A 26 22.36 -4.63 -9.99
CA LEU A 26 22.08 -3.61 -10.99
C LEU A 26 23.34 -2.83 -11.38
N ASP A 27 23.39 -2.37 -12.63
CA ASP A 27 24.36 -1.37 -13.06
C ASP A 27 23.92 0.06 -12.66
N ASP A 28 24.84 1.02 -12.76
CA ASP A 28 24.60 2.41 -12.37
C ASP A 28 23.42 3.04 -13.11
N ALA A 29 23.23 2.71 -14.39
CA ALA A 29 22.14 3.24 -15.21
C ALA A 29 20.78 2.71 -14.75
N ALA A 30 20.68 1.41 -14.47
CA ALA A 30 19.49 0.77 -13.94
C ALA A 30 19.13 1.32 -12.55
N ARG A 31 20.14 1.54 -11.69
CA ARG A 31 19.91 2.15 -10.36
C ARG A 31 19.39 3.58 -10.44
N GLY A 32 19.99 4.41 -11.29
CA GLY A 32 19.50 5.77 -11.53
C GLY A 32 18.07 5.78 -12.06
N ARG A 33 17.75 4.87 -12.98
CA ARG A 33 16.37 4.72 -13.49
C ARG A 33 15.41 4.27 -12.39
N LEU A 34 15.83 3.37 -11.53
CA LEU A 34 14.98 2.84 -10.47
C LEU A 34 14.69 3.87 -9.38
N ALA A 35 15.67 4.72 -9.05
CA ALA A 35 15.47 5.87 -8.18
C ALA A 35 14.41 6.83 -8.75
N ALA A 36 14.51 7.19 -10.03
CA ALA A 36 13.52 8.04 -10.68
C ALA A 36 12.11 7.41 -10.74
N ILE A 37 12.03 6.08 -10.91
CA ILE A 37 10.76 5.35 -10.84
C ILE A 37 10.19 5.40 -9.42
N HIS A 38 11.02 5.25 -8.37
CA HIS A 38 10.61 5.35 -6.99
C HIS A 38 9.96 6.70 -6.69
N ASP A 39 10.64 7.81 -7.01
CA ASP A 39 10.13 9.16 -6.77
C ASP A 39 8.81 9.43 -7.51
N ARG A 40 8.74 9.01 -8.78
CA ARG A 40 7.50 9.12 -9.56
C ARG A 40 6.38 8.27 -8.98
N SER A 41 6.69 7.08 -8.48
CA SER A 41 5.69 6.19 -7.88
C SER A 41 5.10 6.79 -6.61
N ILE A 42 5.92 7.47 -5.79
CA ILE A 42 5.42 8.21 -4.62
C ILE A 42 4.42 9.28 -5.06
N LYS A 43 4.74 10.10 -6.06
CA LYS A 43 3.81 11.13 -6.56
C LYS A 43 2.52 10.56 -7.11
N GLU A 44 2.60 9.48 -7.87
CA GLU A 44 1.40 8.81 -8.38
C GLU A 44 0.55 8.15 -7.27
N LEU A 45 1.19 7.72 -6.17
CA LEU A 45 0.48 7.24 -4.97
C LEU A 45 -0.20 8.39 -4.24
N GLU A 46 0.48 9.52 -4.05
CA GLU A 46 -0.07 10.72 -3.39
C GLU A 46 -1.39 11.14 -4.04
N ASP A 47 -1.46 11.16 -5.38
CA ASP A 47 -2.67 11.47 -6.14
C ASP A 47 -3.86 10.54 -5.86
N GLY A 48 -3.60 9.29 -5.47
CA GLY A 48 -4.62 8.26 -5.22
C GLY A 48 -5.00 8.11 -3.75
N LEU A 49 -4.28 8.78 -2.85
CA LEU A 49 -4.42 8.67 -1.40
C LEU A 49 -5.20 9.85 -0.82
N ALA A 50 -5.87 9.60 0.30
CA ALA A 50 -6.52 10.68 1.05
C ALA A 50 -5.45 11.57 1.73
N PRO A 51 -5.74 12.86 2.00
CA PRO A 51 -4.75 13.82 2.51
C PRO A 51 -4.01 13.36 3.78
N GLU A 52 -4.69 12.65 4.68
CA GLU A 52 -4.08 12.10 5.90
C GLU A 52 -3.02 11.03 5.62
N LEU A 53 -3.25 10.19 4.61
CA LEU A 53 -2.34 9.14 4.17
C LEU A 53 -1.19 9.73 3.34
N VAL A 54 -1.44 10.78 2.57
CA VAL A 54 -0.38 11.56 1.88
C VAL A 54 0.58 12.12 2.92
N ALA A 55 0.07 12.82 3.93
CA ALA A 55 0.90 13.39 4.98
C ALA A 55 1.66 12.31 5.77
N GLU A 56 1.09 11.11 5.94
CA GLU A 56 1.80 9.97 6.54
C GLU A 56 2.93 9.46 5.65
N LEU A 57 2.66 9.26 4.37
CA LEU A 57 3.64 8.81 3.39
C LEU A 57 4.82 9.79 3.29
N GLU A 58 4.56 11.10 3.23
CA GLU A 58 5.59 12.15 3.19
C GLU A 58 6.47 12.18 4.45
N ARG A 59 5.92 11.86 5.63
CA ARG A 59 6.72 11.79 6.87
C ARG A 59 7.64 10.56 6.90
N LEU A 60 7.24 9.48 6.23
CA LEU A 60 7.96 8.22 6.23
C LEU A 60 8.96 8.10 5.08
N SER A 61 8.65 8.70 3.93
CA SER A 61 9.49 8.65 2.73
C SER A 61 10.65 9.62 2.84
N LEU A 62 11.87 9.12 2.60
CA LEU A 62 13.07 9.95 2.44
C LEU A 62 13.48 9.92 0.96
N PRO A 63 13.60 11.08 0.29
CA PRO A 63 14.05 11.13 -1.08
C PRO A 63 15.54 10.75 -1.19
N PHE A 64 15.93 10.20 -2.34
CA PHE A 64 17.33 9.94 -2.64
C PHE A 64 18.11 11.25 -2.86
N PRO A 65 19.42 11.28 -2.54
CA PRO A 65 20.24 12.47 -2.78
C PRO A 65 20.49 12.72 -4.27
N ASP A 66 20.25 13.96 -4.73
CA ASP A 66 20.29 14.36 -6.15
C ASP A 66 21.63 14.13 -6.87
N ASN A 67 22.74 14.09 -6.12
CA ASN A 67 24.10 14.04 -6.69
C ASN A 67 24.76 12.66 -6.62
N THR A 68 24.03 11.62 -6.23
CA THR A 68 24.62 10.28 -6.09
C THR A 68 23.62 9.21 -6.47
N THR A 69 24.00 8.33 -7.40
CA THR A 69 23.22 7.14 -7.72
C THR A 69 23.14 6.24 -6.48
N PRO A 70 21.93 5.92 -5.96
CA PRO A 70 21.81 5.06 -4.80
C PRO A 70 22.31 3.65 -5.11
N SER A 71 22.73 2.94 -4.07
CA SER A 71 23.12 1.54 -4.13
C SER A 71 21.92 0.60 -4.25
N ASP A 72 22.15 -0.64 -4.68
CA ASP A 72 21.14 -1.71 -4.69
C ASP A 72 20.50 -1.92 -3.30
N ALA A 73 21.27 -1.70 -2.23
CA ALA A 73 20.77 -1.83 -0.86
C ALA A 73 19.78 -0.70 -0.51
N GLU A 74 20.13 0.54 -0.84
CA GLU A 74 19.25 1.70 -0.62
C GLU A 74 17.96 1.58 -1.42
N LEU A 75 18.04 1.17 -2.70
CA LEU A 75 16.88 0.92 -3.55
C LEU A 75 15.96 -0.17 -2.98
N ARG A 76 16.52 -1.29 -2.50
CA ARG A 76 15.74 -2.37 -1.87
C ARG A 76 15.04 -1.89 -0.61
N ILE A 77 15.71 -1.11 0.24
CA ILE A 77 15.12 -0.61 1.49
C ILE A 77 13.95 0.34 1.17
N ALA A 78 14.17 1.30 0.27
CA ALA A 78 13.14 2.28 -0.08
C ALA A 78 11.91 1.63 -0.72
N GLN A 79 12.10 0.66 -1.62
CA GLN A 79 10.98 -0.06 -2.22
C GLN A 79 10.30 -1.00 -1.23
N ALA A 80 11.04 -1.71 -0.38
CA ALA A 80 10.47 -2.58 0.65
C ALA A 80 9.63 -1.79 1.66
N GLN A 81 10.04 -0.58 2.01
CA GLN A 81 9.27 0.33 2.84
C GLN A 81 7.91 0.65 2.21
N LEU A 82 7.90 1.07 0.93
CA LEU A 82 6.65 1.36 0.22
C LEU A 82 5.75 0.13 0.11
N VAL A 83 6.30 -1.03 -0.26
CA VAL A 83 5.54 -2.28 -0.37
C VAL A 83 4.91 -2.65 0.97
N GLY A 84 5.70 -2.65 2.05
CA GLY A 84 5.21 -3.02 3.38
C GLY A 84 4.14 -2.06 3.90
N TRP A 85 4.32 -0.75 3.67
CA TRP A 85 3.32 0.25 4.05
C TRP A 85 2.01 0.06 3.26
N LEU A 86 2.08 -0.16 1.95
CA LEU A 86 0.91 -0.41 1.11
C LEU A 86 0.20 -1.71 1.48
N GLU A 87 0.93 -2.80 1.74
CA GLU A 87 0.36 -4.06 2.22
C GLU A 87 -0.38 -3.87 3.55
N GLY A 88 0.19 -3.10 4.48
CA GLY A 88 -0.44 -2.74 5.75
C GLY A 88 -1.72 -1.91 5.55
N LEU A 89 -1.69 -0.91 4.66
CA LEU A 89 -2.85 -0.09 4.32
C LEU A 89 -4.01 -0.94 3.78
N PHE A 90 -3.74 -1.79 2.79
CA PHE A 90 -4.78 -2.63 2.20
C PHE A 90 -5.32 -3.67 3.19
N HIS A 91 -4.45 -4.26 4.01
CA HIS A 91 -4.88 -5.19 5.04
C HIS A 91 -5.77 -4.52 6.09
N GLY A 92 -5.44 -3.29 6.51
CA GLY A 92 -6.26 -2.50 7.42
C GLY A 92 -7.65 -2.20 6.86
N ILE A 93 -7.74 -1.81 5.59
CA ILE A 93 -9.03 -1.57 4.90
C ILE A 93 -9.87 -2.85 4.84
N GLN A 94 -9.27 -3.98 4.42
CA GLN A 94 -9.98 -5.26 4.35
C GLN A 94 -10.48 -5.72 5.72
N THR A 95 -9.67 -5.53 6.76
CA THR A 95 -10.03 -5.86 8.15
C THR A 95 -11.21 -5.03 8.63
N ALA A 96 -11.22 -3.72 8.36
CA ALA A 96 -12.33 -2.84 8.71
C ALA A 96 -13.63 -3.24 7.99
N ILE A 97 -13.56 -3.57 6.69
CA ILE A 97 -14.72 -4.03 5.92
C ILE A 97 -15.25 -5.37 6.46
N ALA A 98 -14.36 -6.33 6.75
CA ALA A 98 -14.74 -7.61 7.31
C ALA A 98 -15.45 -7.46 8.67
N ALA A 99 -14.94 -6.57 9.54
CA ALA A 99 -15.57 -6.25 10.81
C ALA A 99 -16.96 -5.61 10.64
N GLN A 100 -17.12 -4.71 9.66
CA GLN A 100 -18.42 -4.12 9.34
C GLN A 100 -19.43 -5.16 8.86
N HIS A 101 -19.02 -6.08 7.99
CA HIS A 101 -19.89 -7.18 7.52
C HIS A 101 -20.31 -8.08 8.68
N ALA A 102 -19.38 -8.51 9.53
CA ALA A 102 -19.69 -9.35 10.69
C ALA A 102 -20.68 -8.67 11.66
N ALA A 103 -20.48 -7.38 11.95
CA ALA A 103 -21.40 -6.61 12.80
C ALA A 103 -22.81 -6.53 12.20
N ARG A 104 -22.90 -6.37 10.87
CA ARG A 104 -24.19 -6.36 10.16
C ARG A 104 -24.89 -7.71 10.24
N ASP A 105 -24.16 -8.80 10.02
CA ASP A 105 -24.71 -10.15 10.06
C ASP A 105 -25.20 -10.50 11.49
N HIS A 106 -24.46 -10.10 12.52
CA HIS A 106 -24.89 -10.20 13.91
C HIS A 106 -26.16 -9.40 14.21
N ALA A 107 -26.28 -8.19 13.66
CA ALA A 107 -27.49 -7.37 13.83
C ALA A 107 -28.72 -8.02 13.17
N VAL A 108 -28.56 -8.58 11.97
CA VAL A 108 -29.63 -9.31 11.27
C VAL A 108 -30.06 -10.55 12.05
N ALA A 109 -29.11 -11.35 12.55
CA ALA A 109 -29.39 -12.52 13.36
C ALA A 109 -30.19 -12.17 14.64
N GLN A 110 -29.84 -11.07 15.31
CA GLN A 110 -30.59 -10.60 16.50
C GLN A 110 -32.03 -10.20 16.17
N LEU A 111 -32.27 -9.57 15.03
CA LEU A 111 -33.63 -9.21 14.61
C LEU A 111 -34.48 -10.45 14.29
N GLN A 112 -33.89 -11.46 13.65
CA GLN A 112 -34.58 -12.73 13.36
C GLN A 112 -34.96 -13.47 14.64
N LEU A 113 -34.08 -13.51 15.64
CA LEU A 113 -34.38 -14.11 16.95
C LEU A 113 -35.54 -13.41 17.67
N ARG A 114 -35.73 -12.11 17.48
CA ARG A 114 -36.86 -11.35 18.05
C ARG A 114 -38.17 -11.51 17.28
N GLN A 115 -38.13 -12.02 16.05
CA GLN A 115 -39.30 -12.23 15.20
C GLN A 115 -39.83 -13.67 15.22
N LEU A 116 -39.11 -14.62 15.83
CA LEU A 116 -39.62 -15.97 16.06
C LEU A 116 -40.70 -15.91 17.15
N PRO A 117 -41.96 -16.29 16.85
CA PRO A 117 -43.02 -16.27 17.84
C PRO A 117 -42.67 -17.21 19.01
N PRO A 118 -42.97 -16.85 20.27
CA PRO A 118 -42.82 -17.77 21.39
C PRO A 118 -43.65 -19.02 21.09
N GLY A 119 -42.99 -20.18 21.05
CA GLY A 119 -43.63 -21.45 20.70
C GLY A 119 -44.86 -21.71 21.56
N THR A 120 -45.95 -22.12 20.91
CA THR A 120 -47.10 -22.78 21.55
C THR A 120 -46.75 -24.16 22.04
#